data_AF-Q93L84-F1
#
_entry.id   AF-Q93L84-F1
#
_cell.length_a   1.000
_cell.length_b   1.000
_cell.length_c   1.000
_cell.angle_alpha   90.00
_cell.angle_beta   90.00
_cell.angle_gamma   90.00
#
_symmetry.space_group_name_H-M   'P 1'
#
loop_
_entity.id
_entity.type
_entity.pdbx_description
1 polymer ?
#
loop_
_entity_poly.entity_id
_entity_poly.type
_entity_poly.pdbx_seq_one_letter_code
_entity_poly.pdbx_strand_id
1 'polypeptide(L)'
;NRFLQKKARTIVSVYKSIKKNDDISLFKGMVASVFLESFLFYSGFYYPLYFYGQGKLMQSGEIVNLIIRDEAIHGVYVGLLAQEVY
;
A
#
# COMPACT_ATOMS: atom_id res chain seq x y z
N ASN A 1 12.33 -14.83 -3.26
CA ASN A 1 12.84 -13.65 -2.50
C ASN A 1 12.25 -13.65 -1.10
N ARG A 2 13.08 -13.79 -0.05
CA ARG A 2 12.62 -13.92 1.36
C ARG A 2 11.97 -12.67 1.93
N PHE A 3 12.46 -11.48 1.56
CA PHE A 3 11.99 -10.21 2.09
C PHE A 3 10.62 -9.84 1.52
N LEU A 4 10.43 -10.07 0.22
CA LEU A 4 9.15 -9.89 -0.45
C LEU A 4 8.07 -10.80 0.15
N GLN A 5 8.41 -12.08 0.36
CA GLN A 5 7.49 -13.05 0.96
C GLN A 5 7.15 -12.68 2.41
N LYS A 6 8.12 -12.17 3.19
CA LYS A 6 7.87 -11.73 4.56
C LYS A 6 6.83 -10.61 4.62
N LYS A 7 7.02 -9.51 3.86
CA LYS A 7 6.08 -8.38 3.88
C LYS A 7 4.68 -8.78 3.40
N ALA A 8 4.59 -9.57 2.33
CA ALA A 8 3.31 -10.05 1.80
C ALA A 8 2.56 -10.93 2.82
N ARG A 9 3.25 -11.89 3.45
CA ARG A 9 2.63 -12.77 4.46
C ARG A 9 2.18 -11.99 5.70
N THR A 10 2.94 -10.99 6.13
CA THR A 10 2.53 -10.11 7.24
C THR A 10 1.20 -9.43 6.94
N ILE A 11 1.07 -8.74 5.81
CA ILE A 11 -0.19 -8.06 5.45
C ILE A 11 -1.35 -9.06 5.33
N VAL A 12 -1.15 -10.16 4.60
CA VAL A 12 -2.20 -11.19 4.42
C VAL A 12 -2.63 -11.80 5.76
N SER A 13 -1.71 -12.00 6.69
CA SER A 13 -2.04 -12.54 8.02
C SER A 13 -2.96 -11.60 8.81
N VAL A 14 -2.75 -10.28 8.70
CA VAL A 14 -3.62 -9.28 9.35
C VAL A 14 -5.01 -9.31 8.72
N TYR A 15 -5.10 -9.31 7.38
CA TYR A 15 -6.40 -9.40 6.69
C TYR A 15 -7.17 -10.66 7.04
N LYS A 16 -6.50 -11.83 7.12
CA LYS A 16 -7.13 -13.09 7.53
C LYS A 16 -7.56 -13.12 8.99
N SER A 17 -7.07 -12.20 9.82
CA SER A 17 -7.42 -12.12 11.24
C SER A 17 -8.62 -11.21 11.54
N ILE A 18 -9.17 -10.53 10.53
CA ILE A 18 -10.36 -9.68 10.68
C ILE A 18 -11.57 -10.54 11.06
N LYS A 19 -12.30 -10.12 12.08
CA LYS A 19 -13.48 -10.82 12.59
C LYS A 19 -14.73 -9.95 12.41
N LYS A 20 -15.87 -10.61 12.23
CA LYS A 20 -17.17 -9.94 12.16
C LYS A 20 -17.49 -9.30 13.51
N ASN A 21 -17.96 -8.05 13.50
CA ASN A 21 -18.31 -7.25 14.68
C ASN A 21 -17.16 -7.04 15.67
N ASP A 22 -15.91 -6.95 15.18
CA ASP A 22 -14.72 -6.63 15.97
C ASP A 22 -13.99 -5.46 15.32
N ASP A 23 -14.34 -4.24 15.78
CA ASP A 23 -13.84 -2.97 15.26
C ASP A 23 -12.32 -2.84 15.41
N ILE A 24 -11.73 -3.43 16.46
CA ILE A 24 -10.28 -3.43 16.66
C ILE A 24 -9.58 -4.31 15.60
N SER A 25 -10.17 -5.46 15.25
CA SER A 25 -9.64 -6.30 14.17
C SER A 25 -9.75 -5.61 12.80
N LEU A 26 -10.85 -4.88 12.57
CA LEU A 26 -11.07 -4.12 11.35
C LEU A 26 -10.07 -2.95 11.23
N PHE A 27 -9.90 -2.18 12.31
CA PHE A 27 -8.91 -1.11 12.41
C PHE A 27 -7.50 -1.60 12.05
N LYS A 28 -7.07 -2.74 12.62
CA LYS A 28 -5.77 -3.34 12.27
C LYS A 28 -5.67 -3.71 10.79
N GLY A 29 -6.75 -4.20 10.20
CA GLY A 29 -6.86 -4.45 8.76
C GLY A 29 -6.67 -3.17 7.95
N MET A 30 -7.38 -2.11 8.30
CA MET A 30 -7.28 -0.81 7.61
C MET A 30 -5.88 -0.21 7.73
N VAL A 31 -5.27 -0.22 8.93
CA VAL A 31 -3.88 0.23 9.14
C VAL A 31 -2.89 -0.57 8.31
N ALA A 32 -3.07 -1.90 8.20
CA ALA A 32 -2.24 -2.72 7.33
C ALA A 32 -2.38 -2.34 5.85
N SER A 33 -3.58 -1.98 5.38
CA SER A 33 -3.81 -1.48 4.01
C SER A 33 -3.10 -0.16 3.79
N VAL A 34 -3.25 0.80 4.71
CA VAL A 34 -2.56 2.10 4.62
C VAL A 34 -1.04 1.92 4.58
N PHE A 35 -0.48 1.03 5.41
CA PHE A 35 0.96 0.73 5.34
C PHE A 35 1.38 0.04 4.04
N LEU A 36 0.51 -0.76 3.43
CA LEU A 36 0.82 -1.35 2.13
C LEU A 36 0.89 -0.27 1.04
N GLU A 37 -0.15 0.56 0.95
CA GLU A 37 -0.38 1.52 -0.12
C GLU A 37 0.52 2.76 0.01
N SER A 38 0.57 3.36 1.20
CA SER A 38 1.27 4.61 1.46
C SER A 38 2.73 4.43 1.92
N PHE A 39 3.22 3.19 2.05
CA PHE A 39 4.60 2.93 2.47
C PHE A 39 5.28 1.77 1.74
N LEU A 40 4.76 0.53 1.82
CA LEU A 40 5.48 -0.64 1.32
C LEU A 40 5.65 -0.65 -0.20
N PHE A 41 4.69 -0.10 -0.97
CA PHE A 41 4.84 0.03 -2.42
C PHE A 41 5.91 1.03 -2.85
N TYR A 42 6.21 2.05 -2.06
CA TYR A 42 7.21 3.07 -2.40
C TYR A 42 8.62 2.49 -2.60
N SER A 43 8.94 1.40 -1.89
CA SER A 43 10.18 0.65 -2.13
C SER A 43 10.30 0.07 -3.55
N GLY A 44 9.17 -0.27 -4.19
CA GLY A 44 9.11 -0.74 -5.57
C GLY A 44 8.98 0.41 -6.57
N PHE A 45 8.24 1.46 -6.22
CA PHE A 45 8.05 2.64 -7.06
C PHE A 45 9.31 3.48 -7.25
N TYR A 46 10.25 3.43 -6.31
CA TYR A 46 11.50 4.20 -6.39
C TYR A 46 12.24 4.02 -7.72
N TYR A 47 12.41 2.77 -8.17
CA TYR A 47 13.28 2.48 -9.31
C TYR A 47 12.67 2.87 -10.67
N PRO A 48 11.38 2.60 -10.95
CA PRO A 48 10.71 3.17 -12.12
C PRO A 48 10.74 4.70 -12.15
N LEU A 49 10.48 5.37 -11.02
CA LEU A 49 10.53 6.83 -10.94
C LEU A 49 11.94 7.39 -11.15
N TYR A 50 12.96 6.72 -10.61
CA TYR A 50 14.36 7.10 -10.82
C TYR A 50 14.73 7.10 -12.30
N PHE A 51 14.39 6.03 -13.03
CA PHE A 51 14.63 5.98 -14.48
C PHE A 51 13.76 6.97 -15.25
N TYR A 52 12.51 7.12 -14.86
CA TYR A 52 11.59 8.07 -15.47
C TYR A 52 12.13 9.51 -15.39
N GLY A 53 12.64 9.92 -14.22
CA GLY A 53 13.26 11.23 -14.03
C GLY A 53 14.54 11.45 -14.85
N GLN A 54 15.14 10.38 -15.38
CA GLN A 54 16.31 10.42 -16.26
C GLN A 54 15.96 10.27 -17.75
N GLY A 55 14.67 10.29 -18.12
CA GLY A 55 14.26 10.12 -19.51
C GLY A 55 14.28 8.65 -19.99
N LYS A 56 14.40 7.68 -19.08
CA LYS A 56 14.47 6.24 -19.41
C LYS A 56 13.16 5.54 -19.06
N LEU A 57 12.78 4.54 -19.85
CA LEU A 57 11.60 3.71 -19.62
C LEU A 57 10.30 4.55 -19.46
N MET A 58 10.18 5.62 -20.25
CA MET A 58 9.19 6.69 -20.06
C MET A 58 7.75 6.19 -19.98
N GLN A 59 7.37 5.27 -20.87
CA GLN A 59 6.02 4.74 -20.97
C GLN A 59 5.65 3.91 -19.73
N SER A 60 6.58 3.07 -19.24
CA SER A 60 6.35 2.35 -17.98
C SER A 60 6.42 3.26 -16.76
N GLY A 61 7.25 4.30 -16.79
CA GLY A 61 7.33 5.30 -15.73
C GLY A 61 6.03 6.08 -15.60
N GLU A 62 5.40 6.44 -16.72
CA GLU A 62 4.08 7.09 -16.76
C GLU A 62 3.00 6.19 -16.18
N ILE A 63 2.96 4.90 -16.56
CA ILE A 63 2.03 3.92 -15.97
C ILE A 63 2.20 3.83 -14.46
N VAL A 64 3.45 3.72 -13.97
CA VAL A 64 3.73 3.67 -12.53
C VAL A 64 3.32 4.98 -11.84
N ASN A 65 3.51 6.13 -12.49
CA ASN A 65 3.12 7.41 -11.94
C ASN A 65 1.59 7.54 -11.79
N LEU A 66 0.83 6.99 -12.74
CA LEU A 66 -0.64 6.90 -12.63
C LEU A 66 -1.06 5.98 -11.48
N ILE A 67 -0.43 4.81 -11.33
CA ILE A 67 -0.69 3.89 -10.21
C ILE A 67 -0.44 4.59 -8.86
N ILE A 68 0.70 5.27 -8.69
CA ILE A 68 1.03 5.96 -7.43
C ILE A 68 -0.01 7.02 -7.07
N ARG A 69 -0.52 7.75 -8.07
CA ARG A 69 -1.55 8.77 -7.84
C ARG A 69 -2.82 8.16 -7.27
N ASP A 70 -3.23 6.99 -7.76
CA ASP A 70 -4.41 6.30 -7.28
C ASP A 70 -4.16 5.75 -5.86
N GLU A 71 -3.01 5.10 -5.61
CA GLU A 71 -2.67 4.57 -4.28
C GLU A 71 -2.53 5.65 -3.20
N ALA A 72 -2.16 6.87 -3.57
CA ALA A 72 -2.13 8.00 -2.63
C ALA A 72 -3.54 8.34 -2.12
N ILE A 73 -4.56 8.30 -2.98
CA ILE A 73 -5.95 8.56 -2.59
C ILE A 73 -6.51 7.36 -1.81
N HIS A 74 -6.21 6.13 -2.23
CA HIS A 74 -6.64 4.92 -1.52
C HIS A 74 -6.16 4.93 -0.06
N GLY A 75 -4.87 5.22 0.16
CA GLY A 75 -4.29 5.26 1.49
C GLY A 75 -4.89 6.35 2.39
N VAL A 76 -5.17 7.54 1.84
CA VAL A 76 -5.85 8.62 2.57
C VAL A 76 -7.27 8.21 2.95
N TYR A 77 -8.03 7.65 2.00
CA TYR A 77 -9.41 7.25 2.23
C TYR A 77 -9.53 6.16 3.30
N VAL A 78 -8.76 5.08 3.19
CA VAL A 78 -8.76 4.01 4.21
C VAL A 78 -8.22 4.53 5.55
N GLY A 79 -7.28 5.47 5.53
CA GLY A 79 -6.77 6.14 6.72
C GLY A 79 -7.82 6.97 7.46
N LEU A 80 -8.74 7.62 6.74
CA LEU A 80 -9.88 8.32 7.34
C LEU A 80 -10.87 7.33 7.94
N LEU A 81 -11.19 6.24 7.24
CA LEU A 81 -12.06 5.19 7.79
C LEU A 81 -11.47 4.57 9.07
N ALA A 82 -10.15 4.35 9.11
CA ALA A 82 -9.48 3.84 10.30
C ALA A 82 -9.58 4.80 11.49
N GLN A 83 -9.51 6.11 11.27
CA GLN A 83 -9.68 7.12 12.31
C GLN A 83 -11.12 7.20 12.84
N GLU A 84 -12.11 6.86 12.03
CA GLU A 84 -13.52 6.89 12.42
C GLU A 84 -13.91 5.66 13.28
N VAL A 85 -13.21 4.54 13.08
CA VAL A 85 -13.43 3.28 13.81
C VAL A 85 -12.78 3.28 15.21
N TYR A 86 -11.78 4.13 15.47
CA TYR A 86 -11.05 4.19 16.75
C TYR A 86 -11.35 5.47 17.53
#